data_AF-A0A523TPJ0-F1
#
_entry.id   AF-A0A523TPJ0-F1
#
_cell.length_a   1.000
_cell.length_b   1.000
_cell.length_c   1.000
_cell.angle_alpha   90.00
_cell.angle_beta   90.00
_cell.angle_gamma   90.00
#
_symmetry.space_group_name_H-M   'P 1'
#
loop_
_entity.id
_entity.type
_entity.pdbx_description
1 polymer ?
#
loop_
_entity_poly.entity_id
_entity_poly.type
_entity_poly.pdbx_seq_one_letter_code
_entity_poly.pdbx_strand_id
1 'polypeptide(L)' 'MFGNFPNQKPLVGDKAPDFKLEDTKGKKYKLSDFKGKKPVVLEFGALT' A
#
# COMPACT_ATOMS: atom_id res chain seq x y z
N MET A 1 8.54 6.65 13.01
CA MET A 1 7.69 7.84 12.77
C MET A 1 6.43 7.35 12.09
N PHE A 2 5.34 7.15 12.86
CA PHE A 2 4.04 6.81 12.29
C PHE A 2 3.42 8.13 11.83
N GLY A 3 3.21 8.27 10.52
CA GLY A 3 2.61 9.47 9.94
C GLY A 3 1.23 9.71 10.55
N ASN A 4 0.99 10.95 10.98
CA ASN A 4 -0.33 11.43 11.33
C ASN A 4 -1.15 11.47 10.05
N PHE A 5 -1.91 10.43 9.75
CA PHE A 5 -2.85 10.42 8.64
C PHE A 5 -4.16 11.01 9.16
N PRO A 6 -4.49 12.29 8.86
CA PRO A 6 -5.84 12.77 9.14
C PRO A 6 -6.84 11.82 8.48
N ASN A 7 -8.04 11.69 9.05
CA ASN A 7 -9.18 10.98 8.46
C ASN A 7 -9.56 11.63 7.11
N GLN A 8 -8.74 11.42 6.10
CA GLN A 8 -8.80 12.11 4.82
C GLN A 8 -8.98 11.04 3.74
N LYS A 9 -10.10 11.14 3.03
CA LYS A 9 -10.37 10.31 1.88
C LYS A 9 -9.30 10.59 0.80
N PRO A 10 -8.67 9.57 0.21
CA PRO A 10 -7.71 9.78 -0.86
C PRO A 10 -8.40 10.41 -2.08
N LEU A 11 -7.72 11.35 -2.73
CA LEU A 11 -8.15 11.99 -3.96
C LEU A 11 -7.46 11.37 -5.17
N VAL A 12 -8.06 11.54 -6.35
CA VAL A 12 -7.43 11.10 -7.60
C VAL A 12 -6.15 11.91 -7.82
N GLY A 13 -5.04 11.20 -8.08
CA GLY A 13 -3.71 11.80 -8.25
C GLY A 13 -2.87 11.83 -6.98
N ASP A 14 -3.46 11.58 -5.81
CA ASP A 14 -2.70 11.45 -4.57
C ASP A 14 -1.70 10.29 -4.68
N LYS A 15 -0.47 10.56 -4.26
CA LYS A 15 0.54 9.52 -4.16
C LYS A 15 0.16 8.58 -3.01
N ALA A 16 -0.09 7.31 -3.34
CA ALA A 16 -0.32 6.28 -2.33
C ALA A 16 0.86 6.21 -1.33
N PRO A 17 0.60 6.18 -0.01
CA PRO A 17 1.63 6.02 1.02
C PRO A 17 2.39 4.72 0.83
N ASP A 18 3.71 4.76 1.03
CA ASP A 18 4.51 3.54 0.99
C ASP A 18 4.27 2.72 2.27
N PHE A 19 4.14 1.41 2.12
CA PHE A 19 4.01 0.46 3.22
C PHE A 19 4.84 -0.78 2.92
N LYS A 20 5.15 -1.55 3.96
CA LYS A 20 5.89 -2.82 3.85
C LYS A 20 5.09 -3.93 4.50
N LEU A 21 4.77 -4.97 3.72
CA LEU A 21 4.05 -6.15 4.18
C LEU A 21 4.80 -7.42 3.78
N GLU A 22 4.46 -8.50 4.47
CA GLU A 22 4.92 -9.85 4.18
C GLU A 22 3.83 -10.60 3.41
N ASP A 23 4.20 -11.32 2.36
CA ASP A 23 3.27 -12.20 1.64
C ASP A 23 3.07 -13.54 2.38
N THR A 24 2.18 -14.39 1.85
CA THR A 24 1.88 -15.71 2.45
C THR A 24 3.05 -16.71 2.41
N LYS A 25 4.16 -16.35 1.77
CA LYS A 25 5.39 -17.14 1.67
C LYS A 25 6.55 -16.53 2.46
N GLY A 26 6.30 -15.49 3.26
CA GLY A 26 7.31 -14.83 4.08
C GLY A 26 8.14 -13.78 3.34
N LYS A 27 7.87 -13.52 2.06
CA LYS A 27 8.62 -12.53 1.29
C LYS A 27 8.07 -11.13 1.56
N LYS A 28 8.98 -10.21 1.88
CA LYS A 28 8.64 -8.82 2.17
C LYS A 28 8.60 -7.99 0.89
N TYR A 29 7.55 -7.18 0.74
CA TYR A 29 7.39 -6.22 -0.35
C TYR A 29 7.12 -4.83 0.21
N LYS A 30 7.60 -3.81 -0.51
CA LYS A 30 7.13 -2.43 -0.37
C LYS A 30 6.19 -2.09 -1.52
N LEU A 31 5.23 -1.20 -1.32
CA LEU A 31 4.42 -0.67 -2.42
C LEU A 31 5.32 -0.03 -3.50
N SER A 32 6.35 0.70 -3.07
CA SER A 32 7.32 1.35 -3.96
C SER A 32 8.11 0.38 -4.87
N ASP A 33 8.18 -0.92 -4.54
CA ASP A 33 8.86 -1.93 -5.38
C ASP A 33 8.17 -2.14 -6.75
N PHE A 34 6.90 -1.76 -6.87
CA PHE A 34 6.09 -1.92 -8.08
C PHE A 34 6.00 -0.65 -8.94
N LYS A 35 6.49 0.49 -8.43
CA LYS A 35 6.41 1.78 -9.13
C LYS A 35 7.08 1.71 -10.51
N GLY A 36 6.37 2.15 -11.54
CA GLY A 36 6.87 2.21 -12.92
C GLY A 36 6.98 0.86 -13.63
N LYS A 37 6.60 -0.25 -12.98
CA LYS A 37 6.65 -1.59 -13.59
C LYS A 37 5.30 -2.02 -14.17
N LYS A 38 4.20 -1.72 -13.47
CA LYS A 38 2.81 -2.05 -13.87
C LYS A 38 1.80 -1.29 -13.00
N PRO A 39 0.53 -1.16 -13.46
CA PRO A 39 -0.56 -0.72 -12.59
C PRO A 39 -0.73 -1.64 -11.37
N VAL A 40 -1.12 -1.06 -10.24
CA VAL A 40 -1.30 -1.77 -8.96
C VAL A 40 -2.68 -1.43 -8.40
N VAL A 41 -3.39 -2.45 -7.92
CA VAL A 41 -4.65 -2.33 -7.17
C VAL A 41 -4.37 -2.74 -5.72
N LEU A 42 -4.95 -2.00 -4.77
CA LEU A 42 -4.92 -2.33 -3.34
C LEU A 42 -6.30 -2.82 -2.91
N GLU A 43 -6.36 -4.03 -2.39
CA GLU A 43 -7.55 -4.63 -1.80
C GLU A 43 -7.32 -4.82 -0.30
N PHE A 44 -8.26 -4.37 0.52
CA PHE A 44 -8.25 -4.55 1.96
C PHE A 44 -9.41 -5.48 2.32
N GLY A 45 -9.10 -6.67 2.82
CA GLY A 45 -10.09 -7.68 3.18
C GLY A 45 -9.59 -8.55 4.32
N ALA A 46 -10.51 -9.32 4.92
CA ALA A 46 -10.21 -10.29 5.95
C ALA A 46 -10.92 -11.61 5.60
N LEU A 47 -10.23 -12.73 5.82
CA LEU A 47 -10.83 -14.06 5.79
C LEU A 47 -11.31 -14.35 7.21
N THR A 48 -12.53 -13.92 7.53
CA THR A 48 -13.19 -14.19 8.81
C THR A 48 -14.39 -15.09 8.60
#